data_AF-A0A537VNR0-F1
#
_entry.id   AF-A0A537VNR0-F1
#
_cell.length_a   1.000
_cell.length_b   1.000
_cell.length_c   1.000
_cell.angle_alpha   90.00
_cell.angle_beta   90.00
_cell.angle_gamma   90.00
#
_symmetry.space_group_name_H-M   'P 1'
#
loop_
_entity.id
_entity.type
_entity.pdbx_description
1 polymer ?
#
loop_
_entity_poly.entity_id
_entity_poly.type
_entity_poly.pdbx_seq_one_letter_code
_entity_poly.pdbx_strand_id
1 'polypeptide(L)' 'MGRKLAAIARLLQSRLRCSFCGRAADEVGRLVAGPSVYICDECIKMCVAVVEEHGGFPASRRGDQDGPTHA' A
#
# COMPACT_ATOMS: atom_id res chain seq x y z
N MET A 1 25.82 -18.82 -7.43
CA MET A 1 24.78 -19.17 -6.42
C MET A 1 23.78 -18.02 -6.17
N GLY A 2 23.41 -17.21 -7.18
CA GLY A 2 22.55 -16.01 -6.99
C GLY A 2 21.10 -16.13 -7.50
N ARG A 3 20.80 -17.12 -8.36
CA ARG A 3 19.46 -17.29 -8.95
C ARG A 3 18.44 -17.92 -8.00
N LYS A 4 18.91 -18.71 -7.02
CA LYS A 4 18.06 -19.31 -5.97
C LYS A 4 17.54 -18.27 -4.96
N LEU A 5 18.29 -17.21 -4.65
CA LEU A 5 17.82 -16.14 -3.76
C LEU A 5 16.69 -15.30 -4.39
N ALA A 6 16.76 -15.00 -5.69
CA ALA A 6 15.71 -14.26 -6.39
C ALA A 6 14.37 -15.03 -6.44
N ALA A 7 14.42 -16.38 -6.48
CA ALA A 7 13.23 -17.21 -6.40
C ALA A 7 12.59 -17.17 -5.01
N ILE A 8 13.39 -17.18 -3.93
CA ILE A 8 12.89 -17.06 -2.55
C ILE A 8 12.26 -15.68 -2.32
N ALA A 9 12.86 -14.61 -2.84
CA ALA A 9 12.28 -13.26 -2.79
C ALA A 9 10.90 -13.19 -3.48
N ARG A 10 10.72 -13.87 -4.62
CA ARG A 10 9.41 -13.96 -5.31
C ARG A 10 8.36 -14.77 -4.54
N LEU A 11 8.77 -15.84 -3.85
CA LEU A 11 7.87 -16.63 -2.99
C LEU A 11 7.40 -15.86 -1.75
N LEU A 12 8.18 -14.88 -1.28
CA LEU A 12 7.75 -13.97 -0.22
C LEU A 12 6.74 -12.94 -0.74
N GLN A 13 6.88 -12.49 -2.00
CA GLN A 13 5.91 -11.55 -2.60
C GLN A 13 4.53 -12.18 -2.79
N SER A 14 4.41 -13.48 -3.12
CA SER A 14 3.10 -14.16 -3.19
C SER A 14 2.43 -14.37 -1.82
N ARG A 15 3.15 -14.15 -0.72
CA ARG A 15 2.57 -14.12 0.64
C ARG A 15 2.04 -12.75 1.03
N LEU A 16 2.42 -11.69 0.33
CA LEU A 16 1.91 -10.35 0.59
C LEU A 16 0.52 -10.21 -0.03
N ARG A 17 -0.46 -9.83 0.79
CA ARG A 17 -1.86 -9.68 0.38
C ARG A 17 -2.36 -8.30 0.73
N CYS A 18 -3.19 -7.73 -0.14
CA CYS A 18 -3.93 -6.52 0.18
C CYS A 18 -4.82 -6.77 1.40
N SER A 19 -4.69 -5.92 2.42
CA SER A 19 -5.47 -6.00 3.66
C SER A 19 -6.95 -5.69 3.44
N PHE A 20 -7.31 -5.06 2.31
CA PHE A 20 -8.69 -4.65 2.00
C PHE A 20 -9.43 -5.67 1.13
N CYS A 21 -8.82 -6.14 0.04
CA CYS A 21 -9.45 -7.08 -0.89
C CYS A 21 -8.95 -8.53 -0.79
N GLY A 22 -7.89 -8.80 -0.01
CA GLY A 22 -7.34 -10.14 0.21
C GLY A 22 -6.50 -10.74 -0.94
N ARG A 23 -6.48 -10.07 -2.10
CA ARG A 23 -5.71 -10.49 -3.28
C ARG A 23 -4.21 -10.44 -3.01
N ALA A 24 -3.47 -11.41 -3.55
CA ALA A 24 -2.02 -11.48 -3.45
C ALA A 24 -1.35 -10.42 -4.34
N ALA A 25 -0.08 -10.12 -4.05
CA ALA A 25 0.68 -9.08 -4.74
C ALA A 25 0.86 -9.35 -6.25
N ASP A 26 0.76 -10.61 -6.69
CA ASP A 26 0.80 -11.04 -8.08
C ASP A 26 -0.56 -10.91 -8.80
N GLU A 27 -1.64 -10.79 -8.05
CA GLU A 27 -3.01 -10.62 -8.57
C GLU A 27 -3.40 -9.14 -8.76
N VAL A 28 -2.55 -8.20 -8.35
CA VAL A 28 -2.81 -6.75 -8.38
C VAL A 28 -1.71 -5.99 -9.12
N GLY A 29 -2.03 -4.82 -9.66
CA GLY A 29 -1.06 -4.02 -10.43
C GLY A 29 0.05 -3.45 -9.54
N ARG A 30 -0.31 -2.85 -8.41
CA ARG A 30 0.65 -2.43 -7.38
C ARG A 30 0.12 -2.74 -5.99
N LEU A 31 1.04 -3.07 -5.09
CA LEU A 31 0.78 -3.22 -3.66
C LEU A 31 1.70 -2.28 -2.88
N VAL A 32 1.11 -1.36 -2.12
CA VAL A 32 1.81 -0.44 -1.22
C VAL A 32 1.94 -1.11 0.15
N ALA A 33 3.14 -1.11 0.73
CA ALA A 33 3.43 -1.70 2.03
C ALA A 33 3.60 -0.61 3.10
N GLY A 34 2.84 -0.72 4.19
CA GLY A 34 3.09 -0.03 5.45
C GLY A 34 3.66 -0.98 6.51
N PRO A 35 3.95 -0.49 7.74
CA PRO A 35 4.53 -1.31 8.80
C PRO A 35 3.72 -2.55 9.18
N SER A 36 2.39 -2.53 9.01
CA SER A 36 1.51 -3.66 9.35
C SER A 36 0.29 -3.79 8.43
N VAL A 37 0.23 -3.02 7.35
CA VAL A 37 -0.92 -2.98 6.44
C VAL A 37 -0.45 -2.89 5.00
N TYR A 38 -1.19 -3.52 4.10
CA TYR A 38 -0.91 -3.49 2.66
C TYR A 38 -2.16 -3.07 1.91
N ILE A 39 -2.02 -2.22 0.90
CA ILE A 39 -3.15 -1.76 0.09
C ILE A 39 -2.80 -1.77 -1.40
N CYS A 40 -3.69 -2.30 -2.23
CA CYS A 40 -3.49 -2.33 -3.68
C CYS A 40 -4.03 -1.07 -4.37
N ASP A 41 -3.61 -0.83 -5.61
CA ASP A 41 -4.00 0.35 -6.39
C ASP A 41 -5.51 0.44 -6.66
N GLU A 42 -6.19 -0.69 -6.84
CA GLU A 42 -7.65 -0.72 -6.99
C GLU A 42 -8.36 -0.28 -5.71
N CYS A 43 -7.93 -0.80 -4.55
CA CYS A 43 -8.50 -0.39 -3.27
C CYS A 43 -8.24 1.08 -2.97
N ILE A 44 -7.06 1.62 -3.34
CA ILE A 44 -6.78 3.07 -3.21
C ILE A 44 -7.82 3.87 -4.00
N LYS A 45 -8.06 3.51 -5.28
CA LYS A 45 -9.04 4.22 -6.12
C LYS A 45 -10.45 4.17 -5.52
N MET A 46 -10.86 3.01 -5.02
CA MET A 46 -12.14 2.86 -4.35
C MET A 46 -12.24 3.73 -3.08
N CYS A 47 -11.21 3.71 -2.23
CA CYS A 47 -11.19 4.53 -1.02
C CYS A 47 -11.23 6.03 -1.34
N VAL A 48 -10.49 6.48 -2.36
CA VAL A 48 -10.51 7.89 -2.79
C VAL A 48 -11.89 8.28 -3.27
N ALA A 49 -12.53 7.47 -4.13
CA ALA A 49 -13.87 7.76 -4.63
C ALA A 49 -14.91 7.88 -3.50
N VAL A 50 -14.88 6.98 -2.51
CA VAL A 50 -15.76 7.05 -1.33
C VAL A 50 -15.53 8.34 -0.54
N VAL A 51 -14.27 8.73 -0.32
CA VAL A 51 -13.98 9.95 0.45
C VAL A 51 -14.39 11.21 -0.33
N GLU A 52 -14.18 11.24 -1.65
CA GLU A 52 -14.61 12.35 -2.51
C GLU A 52 -16.13 12.53 -2.51
N GLU A 53 -16.90 11.42 -2.47
CA GLU A 53 -18.36 11.47 -2.32
C GLU A 53 -18.79 12.11 -0.98
N HIS A 54 -18.00 11.93 0.08
CA HIS A 54 -18.29 12.40 1.44
C HIS A 54 -17.64 13.74 1.82
N GLY A 55 -17.40 14.62 0.83
CA GLY A 55 -16.89 15.98 1.08
C GLY A 55 -15.37 16.11 0.95
N GLY A 56 -14.70 15.07 0.42
CA GLY A 56 -13.30 15.08 0.06
C GLY A 56 -12.35 15.15 1.26
N PHE A 57 -11.07 15.11 0.96
CA PHE A 57 -10.07 15.47 1.97
C PHE A 57 -10.08 16.98 2.13
N PRO A 58 -10.24 17.53 3.36
CA PRO A 58 -10.06 18.96 3.56
C PRO A 58 -8.68 19.32 3.02
N ALA A 59 -8.56 20.49 2.39
CA ALA A 59 -7.27 21.04 1.96
C ALA A 59 -6.42 21.37 3.20
N SER A 60 -5.93 20.35 3.89
CA SER A 60 -5.01 20.48 5.00
C SER A 60 -3.77 21.17 4.46
N ARG A 61 -3.51 22.35 5.04
CA ARG A 61 -2.38 23.21 4.74
C ARG A 61 -1.11 22.38 4.65
N ARG A 62 -0.53 22.32 3.44
CA ARG A 62 0.88 21.97 3.25
C ARG A 62 1.69 22.96 4.08
N GLY A 63 2.29 22.50 5.18
CA GLY A 63 3.36 23.24 5.85
C GLY A 63 3.42 23.20 7.38
N ASP A 64 3.20 22.08 8.07
CA ASP A 64 3.63 21.96 9.48
C ASP A 64 3.77 20.53 10.07
N GLN A 65 3.97 19.49 9.27
CA GLN A 65 4.08 18.12 9.83
C GLN A 65 5.22 17.31 9.20
N ASP A 66 6.43 17.83 9.36
CA ASP A 66 7.65 17.02 9.46
C ASP A 66 8.16 17.15 10.91
N GLY A 67 7.39 16.62 11.86
CA GLY A 67 7.89 16.41 13.22
C GLY A 67 9.00 15.34 13.20
N PRO A 68 10.01 15.39 14.10
CA PRO A 68 11.17 14.51 14.04
C PRO A 68 10.76 13.08 14.39
N THR A 69 10.40 12.27 13.40
CA THR A 69 10.05 10.86 13.60
C THR A 69 11.26 9.95 13.37
N HIS A 70 12.41 10.32 13.92
CA HIS A 70 13.55 9.41 14.10
C HIS A 70 14.26 9.78 15.41
N ALA A 71 13.82 9.15 16.49
CA ALA A 71 14.64 8.87 17.66
C ALA A 71 14.73 7.35 17.79
#